data_AF-A0A0C4EHE6-F1
#
_entry.id   AF-A0A0C4EHE6-F1
#
_cell.length_a   1.000
_cell.length_b   1.000
_cell.length_c   1.000
_cell.angle_alpha   90.00
_cell.angle_beta   90.00
_cell.angle_gamma   90.00
#
_symmetry.space_group_name_H-M   'P 1'
#
loop_
_entity.id
_entity.type
_entity.pdbx_description
1 polymer ?
#
loop_
_entity_poly.entity_id
_entity_poly.type
_entity_poly.pdbx_seq_one_letter_code
_entity_poly.pdbx_strand_id
1 'polypeptide(L)'
;MFGEKNGKAMTEAAAGSLTGIGEIVLLPLDVLKIKRQTNPEAFRSRSFLKIVADEGFSLYRGWGWTAARNAPGSFALFGGSAFTKEYLFKLEDYSKATWSQNFVCSIAGSISSIAISQPLDVIKTRIQNQNFESKQGGIMVIKDIMKHEGFGAFFKGLTPKIHNLGFELMAAKTQL
;
A
#
# COMPACT_ATOMS: atom_id res chain seq x y z
N MET A 1 35.09 6.10 -7.16
CA MET A 1 34.40 6.07 -5.84
C MET A 1 33.04 5.42 -6.05
N PHE A 2 32.71 4.40 -5.25
CA PHE A 2 31.58 3.45 -5.37
C PHE A 2 31.78 2.32 -6.38
N GLY A 3 32.06 1.11 -5.87
CA GLY A 3 32.14 -0.11 -6.68
C GLY A 3 30.78 -0.54 -7.23
N GLU A 4 30.77 -1.43 -8.22
CA GLU A 4 29.59 -1.84 -9.01
C GLU A 4 28.38 -2.28 -8.16
N LYS A 5 28.64 -2.93 -7.01
CA LYS A 5 27.60 -3.32 -6.03
C LYS A 5 26.93 -2.13 -5.34
N ASN A 6 27.71 -1.08 -5.02
CA ASN A 6 27.18 0.13 -4.40
C ASN A 6 26.37 0.95 -5.41
N GLY A 7 26.77 0.93 -6.69
CA GLY A 7 26.01 1.56 -7.78
C GLY A 7 24.63 0.93 -7.99
N LYS A 8 24.53 -0.40 -7.99
CA LYS A 8 23.24 -1.12 -8.09
C LYS A 8 22.32 -0.81 -6.92
N ALA A 9 22.83 -0.90 -5.69
CA ALA A 9 22.05 -0.59 -4.49
C ALA A 9 21.55 0.86 -4.47
N MET A 10 22.37 1.83 -4.87
CA MET A 10 21.94 3.23 -4.99
C MET A 10 20.87 3.44 -6.07
N THR A 11 20.97 2.73 -7.19
CA THR A 11 19.99 2.82 -8.29
C THR A 11 18.64 2.25 -7.85
N GLU A 12 18.64 1.11 -7.15
CA GLU A 12 17.43 0.50 -6.59
C GLU A 12 16.79 1.38 -5.51
N ALA A 13 17.60 1.97 -4.63
CA ALA A 13 17.12 2.90 -3.61
C ALA A 13 16.50 4.17 -4.24
N ALA A 14 17.12 4.70 -5.30
CA ALA A 14 16.59 5.83 -6.05
C ALA A 14 15.26 5.48 -6.74
N ALA A 15 15.18 4.31 -7.39
CA ALA A 15 13.96 3.83 -8.02
C ALA A 15 12.83 3.65 -6.99
N GLY A 16 13.10 3.04 -5.84
CA GLY A 16 12.13 2.88 -4.75
C GLY A 16 11.65 4.22 -4.20
N SER A 17 12.57 5.18 -4.04
CA SER A 17 12.22 6.54 -3.57
C SER A 17 11.35 7.28 -4.58
N LEU A 18 11.68 7.20 -5.88
CA LEU A 18 10.87 7.81 -6.94
C LEU A 18 9.47 7.21 -7.02
N THR A 19 9.34 5.88 -6.89
CA THR A 19 8.03 5.22 -6.80
C THR A 19 7.24 5.73 -5.60
N GLY A 20 7.86 5.83 -4.42
CA GLY A 20 7.21 6.36 -3.23
C GLY A 20 6.75 7.82 -3.38
N ILE A 21 7.54 8.67 -4.04
CA ILE A 21 7.14 10.04 -4.38
C ILE A 21 5.97 10.02 -5.36
N GLY A 22 6.01 9.16 -6.37
CA GLY A 22 4.92 8.98 -7.33
C GLY A 22 3.58 8.67 -6.65
N GLU A 23 3.57 7.81 -5.64
CA GLU A 23 2.36 7.52 -4.86
C GLU A 23 1.82 8.77 -4.13
N ILE A 24 2.70 9.62 -3.62
CA ILE A 24 2.30 10.87 -2.95
C ILE A 24 1.76 11.87 -3.97
N VAL A 25 2.36 11.97 -5.16
CA VAL A 25 1.88 12.84 -6.25
C VAL A 25 0.48 12.41 -6.71
N LEU A 26 0.20 11.11 -6.74
CA LEU A 26 -1.10 10.56 -7.14
C LEU A 26 -2.15 10.58 -6.02
N LEU A 27 -1.76 10.93 -4.79
CA LEU A 27 -2.62 10.91 -3.61
C LEU A 27 -3.93 11.71 -3.74
N PRO A 28 -3.98 12.88 -4.43
CA PRO A 28 -5.23 13.57 -4.66
C PRO A 28 -6.27 12.71 -5.40
N LEU A 29 -5.83 11.88 -6.35
CA LEU A 29 -6.72 10.97 -7.08
C LEU A 29 -7.24 9.85 -6.17
N ASP A 30 -6.40 9.33 -5.26
CA ASP A 30 -6.81 8.33 -4.27
C ASP A 30 -7.91 8.89 -3.35
N VAL A 31 -7.72 10.10 -2.81
CA VAL A 31 -8.70 10.75 -1.93
C VAL A 31 -10.02 10.99 -2.66
N LEU A 32 -9.96 11.47 -3.90
CA LEU A 32 -11.16 11.72 -4.70
C LEU A 32 -11.90 10.40 -5.04
N LYS A 33 -11.18 9.33 -5.37
CA LYS A 33 -11.76 8.00 -5.61
C LYS A 33 -12.47 7.45 -4.37
N ILE A 34 -11.80 7.47 -3.22
CA ILE A 34 -12.37 6.98 -1.95
C ILE A 34 -13.63 7.76 -1.61
N LYS A 35 -13.57 9.10 -1.66
CA LYS A 35 -14.72 9.93 -1.31
C LYS A 35 -15.88 9.79 -2.28
N ARG A 36 -15.63 9.60 -3.57
CA ARG A 36 -16.70 9.32 -4.54
C ARG A 36 -17.42 8.01 -4.22
N GLN A 37 -16.69 7.00 -3.74
CA GLN A 37 -17.26 5.71 -3.35
C GLN A 37 -18.01 5.77 -2.02
N THR A 38 -17.53 6.55 -1.05
CA THR A 38 -18.12 6.62 0.30
C THR A 38 -19.16 7.71 0.47
N ASN A 39 -19.08 8.79 -0.31
CA ASN A 39 -20.02 9.91 -0.29
C ASN A 39 -20.32 10.40 -1.72
N PRO A 40 -21.07 9.61 -2.52
CA PRO A 40 -21.41 9.96 -3.90
C PRO A 40 -22.30 11.21 -4.00
N GLU A 41 -23.05 11.54 -2.94
CA GLU A 41 -23.93 12.72 -2.88
C GLU A 41 -23.14 14.02 -2.93
N ALA A 42 -22.01 14.10 -2.21
CA ALA A 42 -21.12 15.28 -2.20
C ALA A 42 -20.52 15.62 -3.58
N PHE A 43 -20.49 14.65 -4.50
CA PHE A 43 -19.98 14.81 -5.87
C PHE A 43 -21.09 15.05 -6.90
N ARG A 44 -22.36 14.79 -6.57
CA ARG A 44 -23.47 14.95 -7.52
C ARG A 44 -23.79 16.42 -7.82
N SER A 45 -23.54 17.33 -6.87
CA SER A 45 -23.88 18.75 -6.97
C SER A 45 -22.69 19.66 -7.29
N ARG A 46 -21.46 19.12 -7.36
CA ARG A 46 -20.23 19.89 -7.56
C ARG A 46 -19.43 19.34 -8.74
N SER A 47 -18.98 20.23 -9.63
CA SER A 47 -18.04 19.87 -10.70
C SER A 47 -16.71 19.42 -10.10
N PHE A 48 -16.07 18.41 -10.72
CA PHE A 48 -14.76 17.90 -10.31
C PHE A 48 -13.70 19.00 -10.15
N LEU A 49 -13.64 19.94 -11.10
CA LEU A 49 -12.67 21.06 -11.05
C LEU A 49 -12.92 21.97 -9.85
N LYS A 50 -14.19 22.16 -9.48
CA LYS A 50 -14.55 22.96 -8.31
C LYS A 50 -14.15 22.27 -7.01
N ILE A 51 -14.28 20.95 -6.92
CA ILE A 51 -13.81 20.18 -5.75
C ILE A 51 -12.29 20.29 -5.62
N VAL A 52 -11.55 20.17 -6.73
CA VAL A 52 -10.09 20.33 -6.69
C VAL A 52 -9.69 21.74 -6.25
N ALA A 53 -10.37 22.77 -6.76
CA ALA A 53 -10.12 24.16 -6.40
C ALA A 53 -10.48 24.48 -4.94
N ASP A 54 -11.64 24.01 -4.46
CA ASP A 54 -12.13 24.26 -3.10
C ASP A 54 -11.26 23.55 -2.05
N GLU A 55 -10.79 22.33 -2.34
CA GLU A 55 -10.10 21.48 -1.35
C GLU A 55 -8.57 21.64 -1.34
N GLY A 56 -7.96 21.96 -2.49
CA GLY A 56 -6.53 22.23 -2.61
C GLY A 56 -5.64 21.20 -1.91
N PHE A 57 -4.77 21.66 -1.00
CA PHE A 57 -3.81 20.81 -0.26
C PHE A 57 -4.47 19.78 0.66
N SER A 58 -5.74 19.94 1.03
CA SER A 58 -6.47 18.96 1.82
C SER A 58 -6.59 17.60 1.13
N LEU A 59 -6.44 17.58 -0.21
CA LEU A 59 -6.39 16.35 -1.01
C LEU A 59 -5.12 15.51 -0.76
N TYR A 60 -4.06 16.09 -0.20
CA TYR A 60 -2.86 15.36 0.21
C TYR A 60 -2.95 14.78 1.62
N ARG A 61 -4.12 14.79 2.26
CA ARG A 61 -4.31 14.17 3.58
C ARG A 61 -3.94 12.68 3.54
N GLY A 62 -3.20 12.23 4.55
CA GLY A 62 -2.68 10.88 4.62
C GLY A 62 -1.34 10.65 3.87
N TRP A 63 -0.69 11.70 3.35
CA TRP A 63 0.62 11.56 2.68
C TRP A 63 1.68 10.93 3.59
N GLY A 64 1.72 11.33 4.86
CA GLY A 64 2.66 10.76 5.83
C GLY A 64 2.45 9.26 6.06
N TRP A 65 1.20 8.81 6.05
CA TRP A 65 0.87 7.38 6.16
C TRP A 65 1.18 6.61 4.88
N THR A 66 1.04 7.27 3.72
CA THR A 66 1.47 6.71 2.43
C THR A 66 2.99 6.56 2.38
N ALA A 67 3.75 7.54 2.86
CA ALA A 67 5.20 7.41 2.96
C ALA A 67 5.60 6.32 3.97
N ALA A 68 4.97 6.32 5.14
CA ALA A 68 5.29 5.41 6.24
C ALA A 68 5.01 3.94 5.91
N ARG A 69 4.03 3.64 5.03
CA ARG A 69 3.71 2.25 4.65
C ARG A 69 4.73 1.62 3.70
N ASN A 70 5.45 2.43 2.93
CA ASN A 70 6.25 1.93 1.81
C ASN A 70 7.45 1.12 2.30
N ALA A 71 8.20 1.62 3.29
CA ALA A 71 9.36 0.89 3.82
C ALA A 71 8.98 -0.44 4.52
N PRO A 72 8.01 -0.48 5.46
CA PRO A 72 7.57 -1.73 6.08
C PRO A 72 6.96 -2.72 5.09
N GLY A 73 6.16 -2.22 4.13
CA GLY A 73 5.57 -3.04 3.07
C GLY A 73 6.62 -3.70 2.19
N SER A 74 7.56 -2.92 1.65
CA SER A 74 8.67 -3.44 0.84
C SER A 74 9.55 -4.42 1.62
N PHE A 75 9.86 -4.12 2.89
CA PHE A 75 10.63 -5.02 3.74
C PHE A 75 9.91 -6.37 3.90
N ALA A 76 8.62 -6.35 4.20
CA ALA A 76 7.83 -7.57 4.36
C ALA A 76 7.64 -8.33 3.03
N LEU A 77 7.52 -7.61 1.90
CA LEU A 77 7.46 -8.20 0.56
C LEU A 77 8.73 -9.01 0.26
N PHE A 78 9.89 -8.36 0.30
CA PHE A 78 11.15 -9.00 -0.02
C PHE A 78 11.56 -10.03 1.05
N GLY A 79 11.33 -9.71 2.33
CA GLY A 79 11.61 -10.61 3.44
C GLY A 79 10.76 -11.89 3.39
N GLY A 80 9.46 -11.78 3.15
CA GLY A 80 8.57 -12.94 3.00
C GLY A 80 8.92 -13.80 1.79
N SER A 81 9.27 -13.17 0.66
CA SER A 81 9.76 -13.90 -0.51
C SER A 81 11.10 -14.61 -0.25
N ALA A 82 12.07 -13.93 0.38
CA ALA A 82 13.37 -14.52 0.71
C ALA A 82 13.23 -15.68 1.71
N PHE A 83 12.43 -15.50 2.76
CA PHE A 83 12.13 -16.53 3.74
C PHE A 83 11.53 -17.77 3.07
N THR A 84 10.63 -17.59 2.11
CA THR A 84 10.03 -18.72 1.38
C THR A 84 11.07 -19.43 0.50
N LYS A 85 11.94 -18.69 -0.19
CA LYS A 85 13.02 -19.29 -1.00
C LYS A 85 13.99 -20.13 -0.17
N GLU A 86 14.37 -19.62 0.99
CA GLU A 86 15.36 -20.24 1.87
C GLU A 86 14.77 -21.39 2.70
N TYR A 87 13.65 -21.18 3.37
CA TYR A 87 13.11 -22.17 4.31
C TYR A 87 12.20 -23.21 3.64
N LEU A 88 11.38 -22.81 2.66
CA LEU A 88 10.46 -23.74 2.00
C LEU A 88 11.15 -24.51 0.87
N PHE A 89 11.91 -23.82 0.01
CA PHE A 89 12.53 -24.43 -1.16
C PHE A 89 14.01 -24.75 -0.99
N LYS A 90 14.66 -24.33 0.11
CA LYS A 90 16.07 -24.59 0.40
C LYS A 90 16.99 -24.21 -0.76
N LEU A 91 16.68 -23.09 -1.41
CA LEU A 91 17.43 -22.60 -2.56
C LEU A 91 18.69 -21.88 -2.09
N GLU A 92 19.85 -22.47 -2.37
CA GLU A 92 21.17 -21.84 -2.13
C GLU A 92 21.48 -20.75 -3.17
N ASP A 93 20.92 -20.89 -4.38
CA ASP A 93 21.04 -19.92 -5.47
C ASP A 93 19.65 -19.53 -5.98
N TYR A 94 19.26 -18.28 -5.69
CA TYR A 94 17.94 -17.76 -6.02
C TYR A 94 17.70 -17.64 -7.53
N SER A 95 18.77 -17.59 -8.35
CA SER A 95 18.66 -17.48 -9.80
C SER A 95 18.20 -18.78 -10.47
N LYS A 96 18.35 -19.91 -9.78
CA LYS A 96 17.94 -21.25 -10.27
C LYS A 96 16.51 -21.63 -9.89
N ALA A 97 15.80 -20.74 -9.19
CA ALA A 97 14.42 -20.98 -8.81
C ALA A 97 13.54 -21.20 -10.05
N THR A 98 12.76 -22.28 -10.06
CA THR A 98 11.80 -22.53 -11.14
C THR A 98 10.74 -21.44 -11.16
N TRP A 99 10.01 -21.34 -12.28
CA TRP A 99 8.88 -20.41 -12.40
C TRP A 99 7.85 -20.61 -11.27
N SER A 100 7.50 -21.87 -10.95
CA SER A 100 6.54 -22.17 -9.89
C SER A 100 7.06 -21.82 -8.49
N GLN A 101 8.35 -22.02 -8.23
CA GLN A 101 8.97 -21.60 -6.97
C GLN A 101 8.95 -20.08 -6.82
N ASN A 102 9.35 -19.34 -7.86
CA ASN A 102 9.28 -17.88 -7.85
C ASN A 102 7.84 -17.39 -7.63
N PHE A 103 6.86 -18.02 -8.29
CA PHE A 103 5.45 -17.70 -8.13
C PHE A 103 4.98 -17.86 -6.67
N VAL A 104 5.29 -18.99 -6.03
CA VAL A 104 4.95 -19.23 -4.61
C VAL A 104 5.63 -18.22 -3.69
N CYS A 105 6.90 -17.90 -3.94
CA CYS A 105 7.64 -16.91 -3.15
C CYS A 105 7.06 -15.50 -3.31
N SER A 106 6.61 -15.13 -4.51
CA SER A 106 5.94 -13.85 -4.77
C SER A 106 4.58 -13.76 -4.08
N ILE A 107 3.82 -14.85 -4.01
CA ILE A 107 2.57 -14.90 -3.23
C ILE A 107 2.87 -14.70 -1.74
N ALA A 108 3.80 -15.47 -1.19
CA ALA A 108 4.15 -15.39 0.23
C ALA A 108 4.62 -13.99 0.61
N GLY A 109 5.53 -13.40 -0.18
CA GLY A 109 5.96 -12.02 0.00
C GLY A 109 4.80 -11.03 -0.08
N SER A 110 3.93 -11.15 -1.07
CA SER A 110 2.75 -10.27 -1.22
C SER A 110 1.81 -10.35 -0.02
N ILE A 111 1.53 -11.55 0.49
CA ILE A 111 0.71 -11.75 1.70
C ILE A 111 1.39 -11.12 2.92
N SER A 112 2.69 -11.32 3.10
CA SER A 112 3.47 -10.69 4.19
C SER A 112 3.41 -9.16 4.10
N SER A 113 3.61 -8.60 2.91
CA SER A 113 3.49 -7.16 2.66
C SER A 113 2.11 -6.63 3.03
N ILE A 114 1.05 -7.29 2.54
CA ILE A 114 -0.33 -6.91 2.82
C ILE A 114 -0.58 -6.93 4.33
N ALA A 115 -0.18 -7.98 5.04
CA ALA A 115 -0.42 -8.11 6.47
C ALA A 115 0.29 -7.01 7.29
N ILE A 116 1.53 -6.67 6.94
CA ILE A 116 2.33 -5.66 7.65
C ILE A 116 1.90 -4.24 7.31
N SER A 117 1.53 -3.96 6.05
CA SER A 117 1.07 -2.63 5.64
C SER A 117 -0.38 -2.35 6.05
N GLN A 118 -1.17 -3.37 6.36
CA GLN A 118 -2.60 -3.25 6.59
C GLN A 118 -3.00 -2.24 7.68
N PRO A 119 -2.37 -2.21 8.87
CA PRO A 119 -2.70 -1.21 9.88
C PRO A 119 -2.52 0.23 9.38
N LEU A 120 -1.47 0.48 8.58
CA LEU A 120 -1.17 1.80 8.01
C LEU A 120 -2.19 2.17 6.91
N ASP A 121 -2.61 1.20 6.10
CA ASP A 121 -3.67 1.38 5.10
C ASP A 121 -5.01 1.72 5.77
N VAL A 122 -5.36 1.08 6.89
CA VAL A 122 -6.58 1.39 7.65
C VAL A 122 -6.53 2.82 8.19
N ILE A 123 -5.40 3.24 8.76
CA ILE A 123 -5.25 4.62 9.27
C ILE A 123 -5.32 5.64 8.11
N LYS A 124 -4.60 5.38 7.00
CA LYS A 124 -4.64 6.20 5.78
C LYS A 124 -6.08 6.38 5.29
N THR A 125 -6.80 5.28 5.09
CA THR A 125 -8.17 5.33 4.53
C THR A 125 -9.15 6.06 5.44
N ARG A 126 -9.03 5.96 6.77
CA ARG A 126 -9.86 6.76 7.69
C ARG A 126 -9.60 8.25 7.59
N ILE A 127 -8.34 8.66 7.57
CA ILE A 127 -7.97 10.07 7.40
C ILE A 127 -8.50 10.60 6.07
N GLN A 128 -8.38 9.81 5.00
CA GLN A 128 -8.85 10.20 3.67
C GLN A 128 -10.38 10.25 3.57
N ASN A 129 -11.08 9.39 4.32
CA ASN A 129 -12.54 9.37 4.33
C ASN A 129 -13.17 10.50 5.16
N GLN A 130 -12.48 11.03 6.17
CA GLN A 130 -12.96 12.15 6.99
C GLN A 130 -13.44 13.34 6.14
N ASN A 131 -14.50 14.02 6.59
CA ASN A 131 -14.97 15.27 5.97
C ASN A 131 -13.82 16.27 5.82
N PHE A 132 -13.89 17.10 4.78
CA PHE A 132 -12.79 18.02 4.49
C PHE A 132 -12.54 19.03 5.61
N GLU A 133 -13.61 19.43 6.31
CA GLU A 133 -13.58 20.28 7.50
C GLU A 133 -12.95 19.61 8.73
N SER A 134 -12.95 18.27 8.77
CA SER A 134 -12.31 17.53 9.87
C SER A 134 -10.80 17.53 9.68
N LYS A 135 -10.08 18.00 10.72
CA LYS A 135 -8.61 18.04 10.80
C LYS A 135 -8.05 16.99 11.75
N GLN A 136 -8.78 15.91 11.96
CA GLN A 136 -8.40 14.90 12.94
C GLN A 136 -7.13 14.16 12.46
N GLY A 137 -6.03 14.37 13.18
CA GLY A 137 -4.74 13.75 12.88
C GLY A 137 -4.70 12.23 13.14
N GLY A 138 -3.71 11.55 12.56
CA GLY A 138 -3.62 10.09 12.60
C GLY A 138 -3.52 9.47 13.99
N ILE A 139 -2.91 10.16 14.97
CA ILE A 139 -2.87 9.69 16.37
C ILE A 139 -4.27 9.61 16.97
N MET A 140 -5.12 10.59 16.66
CA MET A 140 -6.51 10.57 17.14
C MET A 140 -7.29 9.46 16.46
N VAL A 141 -7.09 9.26 15.15
CA VAL A 141 -7.69 8.12 14.42
C VAL A 141 -7.29 6.79 15.05
N ILE A 142 -6.01 6.60 15.41
CA ILE A 142 -5.54 5.39 16.10
C ILE A 142 -6.25 5.22 17.45
N LYS A 143 -6.33 6.29 18.26
CA LYS A 143 -7.03 6.27 19.55
C LYS A 143 -8.50 5.90 19.40
N ASP A 144 -9.17 6.47 18.41
CA ASP A 144 -10.59 6.20 18.15
C ASP A 144 -10.81 4.75 17.71
N ILE A 145 -9.98 4.22 16.81
CA ILE A 145 -10.03 2.81 16.40
C ILE A 145 -9.86 1.92 17.64
N MET A 146 -8.84 2.16 18.45
CA MET A 146 -8.57 1.35 19.64
C MET A 146 -9.71 1.41 20.66
N LYS A 147 -10.25 2.60 20.91
CA LYS A 147 -11.27 2.83 21.94
C LYS A 147 -12.65 2.31 21.54
N HIS A 148 -13.02 2.46 20.27
CA HIS A 148 -14.39 2.20 19.81
C HIS A 148 -14.55 0.89 19.04
N GLU A 149 -13.48 0.35 18.44
CA GLU A 149 -13.54 -0.86 17.60
C GLU A 149 -12.56 -1.96 18.00
N GLY A 150 -11.54 -1.62 18.80
CA GLY A 150 -10.52 -2.54 19.26
C GLY A 150 -9.41 -2.82 18.23
N PHE A 151 -8.44 -3.63 18.63
CA PHE A 151 -7.22 -3.89 17.84
C PHE A 151 -7.49 -4.61 16.51
N GLY A 152 -8.48 -5.51 16.46
CA GLY A 152 -8.82 -6.24 15.23
C GLY A 152 -9.27 -5.32 14.08
N ALA A 153 -9.71 -4.11 14.37
CA ALA A 153 -10.13 -3.14 13.36
C ALA A 153 -8.99 -2.68 12.43
N PHE A 154 -7.74 -2.72 12.89
CA PHE A 154 -6.57 -2.42 12.04
C PHE A 154 -6.34 -3.44 10.93
N PHE A 155 -6.99 -4.61 11.00
CA PHE A 155 -6.88 -5.66 9.99
C PHE A 155 -8.16 -5.84 9.16
N LYS A 156 -9.18 -4.98 9.34
CA LYS A 156 -10.38 -5.01 8.50
C LYS A 156 -10.03 -4.80 7.03
N GLY A 157 -10.63 -5.61 6.15
CA GLY A 157 -10.35 -5.58 4.72
C GLY A 157 -9.15 -6.42 4.28
N LEU A 158 -8.55 -7.21 5.18
CA LEU A 158 -7.42 -8.08 4.83
C LEU A 158 -7.87 -9.21 3.89
N THR A 159 -8.97 -9.87 4.22
CA THR A 159 -9.56 -10.95 3.42
C THR A 159 -9.82 -10.56 1.95
N PRO A 160 -10.53 -9.45 1.65
CA PRO A 160 -10.74 -9.06 0.25
C PRO A 160 -9.43 -8.68 -0.46
N LYS A 161 -8.43 -8.10 0.21
CA LYS A 161 -7.12 -7.81 -0.40
C LYS A 161 -6.39 -9.09 -0.82
N ILE A 162 -6.39 -10.11 0.06
CA ILE A 162 -5.76 -11.41 -0.23
C ILE A 162 -6.52 -12.14 -1.35
N HIS A 163 -7.85 -12.06 -1.35
CA HIS A 163 -8.65 -12.65 -2.42
C HIS A 163 -8.37 -12.00 -3.78
N ASN A 164 -8.30 -10.67 -3.83
CA ASN A 164 -7.99 -9.93 -5.06
C ASN A 164 -6.59 -10.28 -5.59
N LEU A 165 -5.59 -10.41 -4.70
CA LEU A 165 -4.27 -10.90 -5.07
C LEU A 165 -4.36 -12.27 -5.75
N GLY A 166 -5.12 -13.20 -5.18
CA GLY A 166 -5.33 -14.52 -5.77
C GLY A 166 -5.97 -14.44 -7.17
N PHE A 167 -7.00 -13.60 -7.31
CA PHE A 167 -7.69 -13.40 -8.59
C PHE A 167 -6.79 -12.78 -9.67
N GLU A 168 -6.04 -11.72 -9.34
CA GLU A 168 -5.11 -11.05 -10.26
C GLU A 168 -4.03 -12.01 -10.78
N LEU A 169 -3.50 -12.87 -9.90
CA LEU A 169 -2.50 -13.86 -10.28
C LEU A 169 -3.06 -14.96 -11.19
N MET A 170 -4.31 -15.37 -10.98
CA MET A 170 -4.97 -16.31 -11.90
C MET A 170 -5.21 -15.68 -13.27
N ALA A 171 -5.64 -14.42 -13.32
CA ALA A 171 -5.85 -13.69 -14.56
C ALA A 171 -4.54 -13.48 -15.34
N ALA A 172 -3.43 -13.18 -14.65
CA ALA A 172 -2.12 -13.03 -15.27
C ALA A 172 -1.62 -14.33 -15.93
N LYS A 173 -1.96 -15.49 -15.37
CA LYS A 173 -1.59 -16.80 -15.94
C LYS A 173 -2.36 -17.12 -17.23
N THR A 174 -3.55 -16.54 -17.43
CA THR A 174 -4.36 -16.78 -18.64
C THR A 174 -3.86 -15.98 -19.86
N GLN A 175 -2.94 -15.02 -19.67
CA GLN A 175 -2.38 -14.20 -20.75
C GLN A 175 -0.96 -14.62 -21.19
N LEU A 176 -0.43 -15.72 -20.65
CA LEU A 176 0.84 -16.34 -21.01
C LEU A 176 0.59 -17.71 -21.63
#